data_AF-A0A8W8LYF2-F1
#
_entry.id   AF-A0A8W8LYF2-F1
#
_cell.length_a   1.000
_cell.length_b   1.000
_cell.length_c   1.000
_cell.angle_alpha   90.00
_cell.angle_beta   90.00
_cell.angle_gamma   90.00
#
_symmetry.space_group_name_H-M   'P 1'
#
loop_
_entity.id
_entity.type
_entity.pdbx_description
1 polymer ?
#
loop_
_entity_poly.entity_id
_entity_poly.type
_entity_poly.pdbx_seq_one_letter_code
_entity_poly.pdbx_strand_id
1 'polypeptide(L)'
;MFPARCDGNEHFILEVIKKLPDMEFVINTRTGLRSPHANNPYLSSPSVKEDRVMTSCTLPDILGGGTSCVAYLPHRSGALGRTKRNHNPELPKNQAWKSEADTLHRPPAKEIRLEDHCDYKYLFNFRGVAASFRFKHLFLCDSVVFHVGSAWLEFFYPAMKPWVHYIPVKEDLSDVRDLLEFAKENDDVVHEIAKRGRQFIWDHLRMEDVTCYWETLLKKYAKLLKFKTKKNKTYKQIK
;
A
#
# COMPACT_ATOMS: atom_id res chain seq x y z
N MET A 1 8.45 16.31 7.71
CA MET A 1 7.96 16.58 6.35
C MET A 1 8.69 15.61 5.42
N PHE A 2 8.06 15.09 4.37
CA PHE A 2 8.60 14.00 3.55
C PHE A 2 8.79 14.44 2.08
N PRO A 3 9.91 15.10 1.71
CA PRO A 3 10.11 15.67 0.37
C PRO A 3 9.95 14.64 -0.76
N ALA A 4 10.59 13.47 -0.63
CA ALA A 4 10.51 12.43 -1.65
C ALA A 4 9.09 11.92 -1.95
N ARG A 5 8.16 12.01 -0.97
CA ARG A 5 6.75 11.69 -1.21
C ARG A 5 6.04 12.80 -1.98
N CYS A 6 6.41 14.07 -1.75
CA CYS A 6 5.90 15.17 -2.56
C CYS A 6 6.33 14.98 -4.01
N ASP A 7 7.61 14.67 -4.26
CA ASP A 7 8.16 14.44 -5.61
C ASP A 7 7.39 13.35 -6.37
N GLY A 8 7.06 12.24 -5.71
CA GLY A 8 6.25 11.15 -6.29
C GLY A 8 4.84 11.59 -6.70
N ASN A 9 4.16 12.39 -5.86
CA ASN A 9 2.85 12.95 -6.20
C ASN A 9 2.96 14.01 -7.32
N GLU A 10 3.97 14.88 -7.25
CA GLU A 10 4.21 15.94 -8.22
C GLU A 10 4.46 15.38 -9.62
N HIS A 11 5.22 14.29 -9.74
CA HIS A 11 5.44 13.59 -11.00
C HIS A 11 4.12 13.29 -11.74
N PHE A 12 3.21 12.56 -11.12
CA PHE A 12 1.95 12.18 -11.77
C PHE A 12 1.02 13.37 -12.04
N ILE A 13 1.00 14.35 -11.14
CA ILE A 13 0.20 15.57 -11.33
C ILE A 13 0.70 16.34 -12.55
N LEU A 14 2.02 16.52 -12.69
CA LEU A 14 2.64 17.25 -13.80
C LEU A 14 2.42 16.55 -15.14
N GLU A 15 2.37 15.22 -15.19
CA GLU A 15 2.05 14.47 -16.41
C GLU A 15 0.66 14.82 -16.98
N VAL A 16 -0.31 15.08 -16.10
CA VAL A 16 -1.72 15.31 -16.50
C VAL A 16 -2.16 16.76 -16.41
N ILE A 17 -1.33 17.66 -15.84
CA ILE A 17 -1.70 19.03 -15.46
C ILE A 17 -2.35 19.85 -16.58
N LYS A 18 -1.88 19.68 -17.82
CA LYS A 18 -2.41 20.40 -19.01
C LYS A 18 -3.85 20.03 -19.36
N LYS A 19 -4.35 18.90 -18.86
CA LYS A 19 -5.71 18.38 -19.08
C LYS A 19 -6.66 18.71 -17.92
N LEU A 20 -6.15 19.30 -16.84
CA LEU A 20 -6.90 19.55 -15.61
C LEU A 20 -7.46 20.98 -15.58
N PRO A 21 -8.67 21.19 -15.03
CA PRO A 21 -9.15 22.53 -14.72
C PRO A 21 -8.41 23.10 -13.50
N ASP A 22 -8.50 24.42 -13.31
CA ASP A 22 -7.98 25.09 -12.11
C ASP A 22 -8.64 24.51 -10.85
N MET A 23 -7.83 24.08 -9.88
CA MET A 23 -8.30 23.53 -8.61
C MET A 23 -7.30 23.78 -7.48
N GLU A 24 -7.75 23.67 -6.23
CA GLU A 24 -6.88 23.62 -5.05
C GLU A 24 -7.25 22.42 -4.19
N PHE A 25 -6.24 21.74 -3.65
CA PHE A 25 -6.39 20.62 -2.72
C PHE A 25 -5.17 20.52 -1.82
N VAL A 26 -5.32 19.81 -0.70
CA VAL A 26 -4.23 19.51 0.24
C VAL A 26 -3.95 18.02 0.19
N ILE A 27 -2.72 17.63 -0.16
CA ILE A 27 -2.27 16.23 -0.07
C ILE A 27 -1.62 16.00 1.30
N ASN A 28 -2.18 15.09 2.10
CA ASN A 28 -1.52 14.59 3.30
C ASN A 28 -0.52 13.49 2.92
N THR A 29 0.79 13.73 3.07
CA THR A 29 1.87 12.78 2.76
C THR A 29 2.31 11.90 3.95
N ARG A 30 1.59 11.91 5.08
CA ARG A 30 1.89 11.06 6.25
C ARG A 30 1.17 9.71 6.14
N THR A 31 1.78 8.64 6.67
CA THR A 31 1.21 7.27 6.68
C THR A 31 0.08 7.06 7.70
N GLY A 32 0.04 7.87 8.77
CA GLY A 32 -1.04 7.78 9.74
C GLY A 32 -2.31 8.44 9.21
N LEU A 33 -3.36 7.64 8.98
CA LEU A 33 -4.72 8.15 9.09
C LEU A 33 -4.91 8.55 10.55
N ARG A 34 -4.71 9.83 10.90
CA ARG A 34 -5.57 10.38 11.94
C ARG A 34 -6.95 10.34 11.31
N SER A 35 -7.78 9.42 11.78
CA SER A 35 -9.22 9.38 11.50
C SER A 35 -9.75 10.82 11.44
N PRO A 36 -10.73 11.14 10.56
CA PRO A 36 -11.44 12.43 10.62
C PRO A 36 -12.09 12.70 12.00
N HIS A 37 -12.06 11.74 12.93
CA HIS A 37 -12.49 11.92 14.33
C HIS A 37 -11.35 12.13 15.34
N ALA A 38 -10.08 12.16 14.91
CA ALA A 38 -8.94 12.35 15.81
C ALA A 38 -8.34 13.75 15.63
N ASN A 39 -8.75 14.68 16.51
CA ASN A 39 -8.23 16.05 16.68
C ASN A 39 -6.84 16.27 16.07
N ASN A 40 -6.81 16.91 14.90
CA ASN A 40 -5.60 17.21 14.15
C ASN A 40 -5.21 18.70 14.37
N PRO A 41 -4.03 19.00 14.95
CA PRO A 41 -3.58 20.37 15.16
C PRO A 41 -3.26 21.14 13.85
N TYR A 42 -3.29 20.48 12.67
CA TYR A 42 -3.26 21.16 11.37
C TYR A 42 -4.66 21.46 10.80
N LEU A 43 -5.70 20.76 11.27
CA LEU A 43 -7.12 21.09 10.98
C LEU A 43 -7.65 22.21 11.89
N SER A 44 -6.91 22.57 12.95
CA SER A 44 -7.20 23.76 13.77
C SER A 44 -6.68 25.07 13.15
N SER A 45 -6.09 25.03 11.96
CA SER A 45 -5.81 26.24 11.19
C SER A 45 -7.13 26.72 10.54
N PRO A 46 -7.59 27.96 10.79
CA PRO A 46 -8.85 28.49 10.21
C PRO A 46 -8.90 28.45 8.66
N SER A 47 -7.75 28.23 8.03
CA SER A 47 -7.55 28.28 6.58
C SER A 47 -7.69 26.94 5.85
N VAL A 48 -7.73 25.78 6.52
CA VAL A 48 -7.86 24.46 5.86
C VAL A 48 -9.18 23.82 6.27
N LYS A 49 -10.09 23.65 5.31
CA LYS A 49 -11.37 22.98 5.55
C LYS A 49 -11.15 21.48 5.33
N GLU A 50 -11.69 20.65 6.21
CA GLU A 50 -11.52 19.19 6.22
C GLU A 50 -11.90 18.55 4.86
N ASP A 51 -12.90 19.12 4.18
CA ASP A 51 -13.35 18.73 2.84
C ASP A 51 -12.30 18.92 1.71
N ARG A 52 -11.14 19.50 2.00
CA ARG A 52 -10.07 19.79 1.01
C ARG A 52 -8.87 18.85 1.11
N VAL A 53 -8.93 17.82 1.96
CA VAL A 53 -7.79 16.92 2.23
C VAL A 53 -7.92 15.62 1.44
N MET A 54 -7.02 15.41 0.48
CA MET A 54 -6.77 14.09 -0.09
C MET A 54 -5.74 13.36 0.76
N THR A 55 -6.01 12.11 1.13
CA THR A 55 -5.08 11.31 1.95
C THR A 55 -4.19 10.47 1.04
N SER A 56 -2.87 10.54 1.22
CA SER A 56 -1.86 9.79 0.45
C SER A 56 -2.12 8.28 0.37
N CYS A 57 -2.73 7.65 1.38
CA CYS A 57 -2.97 6.20 1.35
C CYS A 57 -3.98 5.77 0.27
N THR A 58 -4.81 6.69 -0.23
CA THR A 58 -5.73 6.45 -1.35
C THR A 58 -5.21 7.04 -2.67
N LEU A 59 -4.01 7.63 -2.66
CA LEU A 59 -3.36 8.17 -3.84
C LEU A 59 -2.30 7.18 -4.33
N PRO A 60 -2.17 6.99 -5.65
CA PRO A 60 -1.10 6.18 -6.20
C PRO A 60 0.26 6.88 -5.98
N ASP A 61 1.00 6.50 -4.95
CA ASP A 61 2.41 6.86 -4.79
C ASP A 61 3.26 5.61 -5.03
N ILE A 62 3.76 5.47 -6.26
CA ILE A 62 4.48 4.28 -6.75
C ILE A 62 5.93 4.60 -7.11
N LEU A 63 6.30 5.89 -7.26
CA LEU A 63 7.56 6.30 -7.88
C LEU A 63 8.68 6.70 -6.91
N GLY A 64 8.44 6.80 -5.60
CA GLY A 64 9.53 7.03 -4.64
C GLY A 64 9.11 7.77 -3.37
N GLY A 65 9.97 7.72 -2.35
CA GLY A 65 9.71 8.34 -1.03
C GLY A 65 9.03 7.43 0.00
N GLY A 66 8.65 6.22 -0.42
CA GLY A 66 8.49 5.10 0.48
C GLY A 66 9.87 4.75 1.05
N THR A 67 10.30 5.43 2.12
CA THR A 67 11.28 4.84 3.05
C THR A 67 10.90 3.39 3.19
N SER A 68 11.87 2.48 3.03
CA SER A 68 11.74 1.05 3.26
C SER A 68 10.71 0.85 4.35
N CYS A 69 9.46 0.67 3.92
CA CYS A 69 8.41 0.27 4.80
C CYS A 69 8.67 -1.21 4.83
N VAL A 70 9.75 -1.56 5.55
CA VAL A 70 9.67 -2.60 6.56
C VAL A 70 8.34 -2.32 7.21
N ALA A 71 7.30 -2.94 6.64
CA ALA A 71 6.03 -3.02 7.30
C ALA A 71 6.41 -3.43 8.71
N TYR A 72 5.81 -2.76 9.70
CA TYR A 72 5.65 -3.41 10.98
C TYR A 72 5.07 -4.79 10.66
N LEU A 73 5.95 -5.77 10.55
CA LEU A 73 5.64 -7.16 10.43
C LEU A 73 5.54 -7.56 11.90
N PRO A 74 4.41 -8.09 12.34
CA PRO A 74 4.46 -9.06 13.41
C PRO A 74 5.05 -10.39 12.89
N HIS A 75 5.14 -10.59 11.57
CA HIS A 75 5.55 -11.86 10.98
C HIS A 75 6.27 -11.70 9.63
N ARG A 76 7.50 -12.22 9.48
CA ARG A 76 7.90 -12.83 8.19
C ARG A 76 6.81 -13.83 7.85
N SER A 77 6.32 -13.82 6.64
CA SER A 77 5.47 -14.90 6.14
C SER A 77 6.17 -16.22 6.44
N GLY A 78 5.49 -17.14 7.14
CA GLY A 78 5.91 -18.54 7.16
C GLY A 78 5.84 -19.02 5.71
N ALA A 79 6.99 -19.07 5.07
CA ALA A 79 7.07 -19.36 3.65
C ALA A 79 7.43 -20.83 3.51
N LEU A 80 6.44 -21.69 3.24
CA LEU A 80 6.71 -23.07 2.85
C LEU A 80 7.19 -23.03 1.39
N GLY A 81 8.50 -23.18 1.19
CA GLY A 81 9.12 -23.17 -0.13
C GLY A 81 8.77 -24.40 -0.98
N ARG A 82 8.94 -24.28 -2.30
CA ARG A 82 8.78 -25.40 -3.24
C ARG A 82 9.91 -26.46 -3.14
N THR A 83 11.07 -26.12 -2.59
CA THR A 83 12.24 -27.05 -2.57
C THR A 83 13.15 -27.05 -1.32
N LYS A 84 13.04 -26.18 -0.30
CA LYS A 84 13.72 -26.38 1.01
C LYS A 84 13.37 -25.31 2.06
N ARG A 85 13.32 -25.76 3.32
CA ARG A 85 13.27 -25.07 4.63
C ARG A 85 11.95 -24.38 5.02
N ASN A 86 11.33 -24.93 6.08
CA ASN A 86 10.42 -24.20 6.96
C ASN A 86 11.19 -23.04 7.61
N HIS A 87 11.05 -21.83 7.09
CA HIS A 87 11.55 -20.64 7.77
C HIS A 87 10.45 -20.04 8.63
N ASN A 88 10.72 -19.96 9.93
CA ASN A 88 9.85 -19.30 10.89
C ASN A 88 9.78 -17.78 10.59
N PRO A 89 8.70 -17.10 11.00
CA PRO A 89 8.68 -15.65 11.00
C PRO A 89 9.82 -15.04 11.83
N GLU A 90 10.70 -14.25 11.21
CA GLU A 90 11.73 -13.39 11.81
C GLU A 90 11.51 -11.92 11.42
N LEU A 91 11.90 -10.98 12.29
CA LEU A 91 11.65 -9.56 12.14
C LEU A 91 12.93 -8.79 11.77
N PRO A 92 12.95 -8.01 10.66
CA PRO A 92 14.08 -7.15 10.33
C PRO A 92 14.04 -5.84 11.13
N LYS A 93 15.19 -5.15 11.21
CA LYS A 93 15.27 -3.80 11.80
C LYS A 93 14.71 -2.76 10.85
N ASN A 94 14.01 -1.77 11.41
CA ASN A 94 13.64 -0.54 10.71
C ASN A 94 14.35 0.68 11.33
N GLN A 95 14.18 1.86 10.72
CA GLN A 95 14.80 3.10 11.20
C GLN A 95 14.28 3.57 12.58
N ALA A 96 13.18 3.00 13.07
CA ALA A 96 12.57 3.30 14.36
C ALA A 96 12.87 2.23 15.42
N TRP A 97 13.77 1.28 15.15
CA TRP A 97 14.17 0.24 16.10
C TRP A 97 14.81 0.87 17.34
N LYS A 98 14.29 0.51 18.52
CA LYS A 98 14.71 1.03 19.83
C LYS A 98 15.20 -0.06 20.76
N SER A 99 14.66 -1.27 20.65
CA SER A 99 14.99 -2.36 21.57
C SER A 99 14.74 -3.75 20.97
N GLU A 100 15.26 -4.78 21.65
CA GLU A 100 15.01 -6.18 21.31
C GLU A 100 13.52 -6.55 21.34
N ALA A 101 12.66 -5.79 22.05
CA ALA A 101 11.21 -6.02 22.01
C ALA A 101 10.63 -5.78 20.59
N ASP A 102 11.23 -4.89 19.79
CA ASP A 102 10.82 -4.63 18.40
C ASP A 102 11.09 -5.82 17.47
N THR A 103 11.96 -6.76 17.88
CA THR A 103 12.24 -8.02 17.20
C THR A 103 11.79 -9.24 18.00
N LEU A 104 10.88 -9.05 18.97
CA LEU A 104 10.35 -10.09 19.86
C LEU A 104 11.46 -10.88 20.58
N HIS A 105 12.51 -10.16 21.00
CA HIS A 105 13.69 -10.69 21.68
C HIS A 105 14.47 -11.74 20.88
N ARG A 106 14.39 -11.67 19.55
CA ARG A 106 15.19 -12.50 18.62
C ARG A 106 16.19 -11.64 17.86
N PRO A 107 17.31 -12.24 17.41
CA PRO A 107 18.24 -11.56 16.51
C PRO A 107 17.50 -11.02 15.28
N PRO A 108 17.80 -9.77 14.86
CA PRO A 108 17.15 -9.17 13.72
C PRO A 108 17.45 -9.95 12.45
N ALA A 109 16.40 -10.22 11.68
CA ALA A 109 16.52 -10.86 10.39
C ALA A 109 17.26 -9.95 9.40
N LYS A 110 18.00 -10.54 8.47
CA LYS A 110 18.46 -9.82 7.27
C LYS A 110 17.26 -9.48 6.39
N GLU A 111 17.29 -8.29 5.81
CA GLU A 111 16.32 -7.88 4.79
C GLU A 111 16.45 -8.81 3.57
N ILE A 112 15.31 -9.23 3.03
CA ILE A 112 15.20 -10.10 1.85
C ILE A 112 14.66 -9.23 0.72
N ARG A 113 15.26 -9.35 -0.47
CA ARG A 113 14.79 -8.59 -1.65
C ARG A 113 13.41 -9.07 -2.06
N LEU A 114 12.61 -8.21 -2.70
CA LEU A 114 11.27 -8.61 -3.13
C LEU A 114 11.32 -9.75 -4.14
N GLU A 115 12.30 -9.73 -5.03
CA GLU A 115 12.56 -10.79 -6.02
C GLU A 115 12.78 -12.17 -5.36
N ASP A 116 13.50 -12.21 -4.23
CA ASP A 116 13.79 -13.46 -3.51
C ASP A 116 12.54 -14.04 -2.81
N HIS A 117 11.44 -13.28 -2.71
CA HIS A 117 10.18 -13.82 -2.22
C HIS A 117 9.54 -14.76 -3.25
N CYS A 118 9.91 -14.66 -4.53
CA CYS A 118 9.30 -15.47 -5.59
C CYS A 118 9.69 -16.96 -5.53
N ASP A 119 10.68 -17.32 -4.71
CA ASP A 119 11.04 -18.72 -4.44
C ASP A 119 10.02 -19.46 -3.54
N TYR A 120 9.07 -18.73 -2.97
CA TYR A 120 8.09 -19.26 -2.02
C TYR A 120 6.68 -19.31 -2.61
N LYS A 121 5.94 -20.37 -2.31
CA LYS A 121 4.58 -20.57 -2.85
C LYS A 121 3.52 -19.71 -2.15
N TYR A 122 3.65 -19.56 -0.82
CA TYR A 122 2.68 -18.84 0.02
C TYR A 122 3.30 -17.56 0.55
N LEU A 123 2.78 -16.41 0.14
CA LEU A 123 3.28 -15.09 0.56
C LEU A 123 2.22 -14.36 1.39
N PHE A 124 2.58 -13.92 2.59
CA PHE A 124 1.63 -13.21 3.46
C PHE A 124 1.79 -11.70 3.34
N ASN A 125 0.68 -11.00 3.22
CA ASN A 125 0.60 -9.55 3.31
C ASN A 125 -0.12 -9.13 4.60
N PHE A 126 0.53 -8.22 5.33
CA PHE A 126 0.00 -7.60 6.55
C PHE A 126 -0.01 -6.08 6.39
N ARG A 127 -0.92 -5.42 7.12
CA ARG A 127 -0.83 -3.98 7.35
C ARG A 127 0.40 -3.62 8.18
N GLY A 128 0.88 -2.40 8.01
CA GLY A 128 1.83 -1.76 8.93
C GLY A 128 1.13 -0.67 9.73
N VAL A 129 1.68 0.55 9.69
CA VAL A 129 1.00 1.77 10.17
C VAL A 129 -0.30 2.03 9.40
N ALA A 130 -0.32 1.68 8.12
CA ALA A 130 -1.48 1.68 7.23
C ALA A 130 -1.39 0.48 6.27
N ALA A 131 -2.00 0.56 5.09
CA ALA A 131 -1.82 -0.42 4.03
C ALA A 131 -0.33 -0.56 3.65
N SER A 132 0.08 -1.75 3.20
CA SER A 132 1.49 -2.05 2.92
C SER A 132 1.78 -2.07 1.44
N PHE A 133 2.78 -1.28 1.02
CA PHE A 133 3.29 -1.30 -0.35
C PHE A 133 3.78 -2.66 -0.82
N ARG A 134 4.05 -3.60 0.10
CA ARG A 134 4.42 -4.98 -0.22
C ARG A 134 3.34 -5.68 -1.05
N PHE A 135 2.06 -5.41 -0.78
CA PHE A 135 0.95 -6.19 -1.32
C PHE A 135 1.01 -6.35 -2.84
N LYS A 136 1.14 -5.24 -3.59
CA LYS A 136 1.22 -5.27 -5.06
C LYS A 136 2.41 -6.06 -5.60
N HIS A 137 3.53 -6.08 -4.89
CA HIS A 137 4.74 -6.76 -5.36
C HIS A 137 4.64 -8.28 -5.24
N LEU A 138 3.95 -8.80 -4.21
CA LEU A 138 3.83 -10.25 -3.99
C LEU A 138 3.11 -10.95 -5.13
N PHE A 139 2.14 -10.29 -5.76
CA PHE A 139 1.39 -10.86 -6.89
C PHE A 139 2.25 -11.08 -8.14
N LEU A 140 3.39 -10.39 -8.28
CA LEU A 140 4.26 -10.53 -9.46
C LEU A 140 5.15 -11.78 -9.41
N CYS A 141 5.07 -12.57 -8.33
CA CYS A 141 5.91 -13.74 -8.09
C CYS A 141 5.32 -15.10 -8.54
N ASP A 142 4.12 -15.16 -9.12
CA ASP A 142 3.38 -16.43 -9.35
C ASP A 142 3.16 -17.26 -8.06
N SER A 143 3.18 -16.58 -6.92
CA SER A 143 2.90 -17.12 -5.60
C SER A 143 1.49 -16.75 -5.19
N VAL A 144 0.82 -17.60 -4.42
CA VAL A 144 -0.48 -17.21 -3.84
C VAL A 144 -0.24 -16.24 -2.69
N VAL A 145 -1.03 -15.17 -2.67
CA VAL A 145 -0.99 -14.17 -1.61
C VAL A 145 -2.06 -14.47 -0.57
N PHE A 146 -1.66 -14.53 0.69
CA PHE A 146 -2.52 -14.55 1.86
C PHE A 146 -2.61 -13.13 2.43
N HIS A 147 -3.78 -12.50 2.35
CA HIS A 147 -3.97 -11.14 2.83
C HIS A 147 -4.67 -11.12 4.18
N VAL A 148 -3.97 -10.61 5.19
CA VAL A 148 -4.46 -10.55 6.57
C VAL A 148 -5.23 -9.25 6.83
N GLY A 149 -6.48 -9.39 7.24
CA GLY A 149 -7.40 -8.29 7.51
C GLY A 149 -7.90 -7.58 6.25
N SER A 150 -8.83 -6.64 6.43
CA SER A 150 -9.50 -5.94 5.32
C SER A 150 -9.72 -4.44 5.54
N ALA A 151 -9.30 -3.90 6.71
CA ALA A 151 -9.61 -2.53 7.10
C ALA A 151 -8.77 -1.46 6.38
N TRP A 152 -7.54 -1.80 5.97
CA TRP A 152 -6.59 -0.86 5.40
C TRP A 152 -6.46 -1.05 3.89
N LEU A 153 -6.73 0.01 3.14
CA LEU A 153 -6.88 -0.05 1.69
C LEU A 153 -5.94 0.93 0.98
N GLU A 154 -5.43 0.51 -0.17
CA GLU A 154 -4.96 1.41 -1.23
C GLU A 154 -6.02 1.50 -2.33
N PHE A 155 -5.87 2.44 -3.28
CA PHE A 155 -6.88 2.74 -4.31
C PHE A 155 -7.31 1.52 -5.16
N PHE A 156 -6.41 0.56 -5.37
CA PHE A 156 -6.67 -0.63 -6.19
C PHE A 156 -7.24 -1.82 -5.40
N TYR A 157 -7.18 -1.79 -4.05
CA TYR A 157 -7.62 -2.92 -3.22
C TYR A 157 -9.09 -3.28 -3.44
N PRO A 158 -10.05 -2.32 -3.56
CA PRO A 158 -11.45 -2.65 -3.80
C PRO A 158 -11.70 -3.45 -5.09
N ALA A 159 -10.84 -3.31 -6.10
CA ALA A 159 -10.92 -4.08 -7.34
C ALA A 159 -10.35 -5.50 -7.17
N MET A 160 -9.45 -5.72 -6.20
CA MET A 160 -8.94 -7.04 -5.88
C MET A 160 -9.90 -7.83 -4.97
N LYS A 161 -10.45 -8.94 -5.45
CA LYS A 161 -11.45 -9.72 -4.72
C LYS A 161 -10.84 -10.91 -3.96
N PRO A 162 -11.26 -11.14 -2.69
CA PRO A 162 -10.88 -12.33 -1.95
C PRO A 162 -11.37 -13.59 -2.68
N TRP A 163 -10.62 -14.68 -2.59
CA TRP A 163 -10.82 -15.96 -3.29
C TRP A 163 -10.73 -15.92 -4.82
N VAL A 164 -10.77 -14.75 -5.43
CA VAL A 164 -10.50 -14.58 -6.87
C VAL A 164 -9.01 -14.34 -7.10
N HIS A 165 -8.43 -13.36 -6.39
CA HIS A 165 -7.04 -12.92 -6.59
C HIS A 165 -6.11 -13.29 -5.44
N TYR A 166 -6.62 -13.48 -4.23
CA TYR A 166 -5.83 -13.80 -3.02
C TYR A 166 -6.67 -14.60 -2.01
N ILE A 167 -6.02 -15.25 -1.05
CA ILE A 167 -6.68 -15.93 0.08
C ILE A 167 -6.83 -14.94 1.23
N PRO A 168 -8.05 -14.60 1.67
CA PRO A 168 -8.26 -13.74 2.83
C PRO A 168 -7.96 -14.49 4.13
N VAL A 169 -7.33 -13.82 5.09
CA VAL A 169 -7.02 -14.35 6.43
C VAL A 169 -7.58 -13.39 7.47
N LYS A 170 -8.16 -13.90 8.56
CA LYS A 170 -8.66 -13.07 9.67
C LYS A 170 -7.53 -12.29 10.33
N GLU A 171 -7.85 -11.11 10.86
CA GLU A 171 -6.86 -10.23 11.51
C GLU A 171 -6.24 -10.88 12.77
N ASP A 172 -6.98 -11.75 13.44
CA ASP A 172 -6.51 -12.51 14.61
C ASP A 172 -5.72 -13.78 14.24
N LEU A 173 -5.55 -14.07 12.95
CA LEU A 173 -4.90 -15.27 12.40
C LEU A 173 -5.51 -16.60 12.86
N SER A 174 -6.73 -16.58 13.38
CA SER A 174 -7.39 -17.79 13.93
C SER A 174 -7.59 -18.88 12.89
N ASP A 175 -7.73 -18.52 11.61
CA ASP A 175 -7.98 -19.43 10.49
C ASP A 175 -6.73 -19.76 9.66
N VAL A 176 -5.55 -19.22 10.01
CA VAL A 176 -4.36 -19.34 9.15
C VAL A 176 -3.90 -20.78 8.94
N ARG A 177 -4.04 -21.63 9.97
CA ARG A 177 -3.62 -23.04 9.90
C ARG A 177 -4.51 -23.81 8.93
N ASP A 178 -5.82 -23.64 9.06
CA ASP A 178 -6.80 -24.32 8.22
C ASP A 178 -6.67 -23.86 6.76
N LEU A 179 -6.44 -22.55 6.53
CA LEU A 179 -6.22 -22.01 5.19
C LEU A 179 -4.92 -22.51 4.55
N LEU A 180 -3.87 -22.70 5.34
CA LEU A 180 -2.62 -23.31 4.85
C LEU A 180 -2.79 -24.78 4.51
N GLU A 181 -3.57 -25.53 5.29
CA GLU A 181 -3.85 -26.94 5.00
C GLU A 181 -4.71 -27.07 3.74
N PHE A 182 -5.80 -26.29 3.66
CA PHE A 182 -6.59 -26.14 2.43
C PHE A 182 -5.70 -25.85 1.22
N ALA A 183 -4.75 -24.92 1.35
CA ALA A 183 -3.90 -24.53 0.23
C ALA A 183 -2.86 -25.58 -0.20
N LYS A 184 -2.50 -26.50 0.70
CA LYS A 184 -1.66 -27.67 0.37
C LYS A 184 -2.47 -28.76 -0.31
N GLU A 185 -3.68 -29.02 0.18
CA GLU A 185 -4.57 -30.08 -0.33
C GLU A 185 -5.20 -29.72 -1.68
N ASN A 186 -5.28 -28.42 -2.01
CA ASN A 186 -5.94 -27.91 -3.22
C ASN A 186 -4.97 -27.07 -4.08
N ASP A 187 -3.83 -27.65 -4.45
CA ASP A 187 -2.73 -26.94 -5.15
C ASP A 187 -3.19 -26.24 -6.44
N ASP A 188 -3.93 -26.96 -7.28
CA ASP A 188 -4.45 -26.50 -8.57
C ASP A 188 -5.40 -25.31 -8.41
N VAL A 189 -6.30 -25.36 -7.42
CA VAL A 189 -7.20 -24.24 -7.10
C VAL A 189 -6.41 -22.99 -6.68
N VAL A 190 -5.40 -23.20 -5.82
CA VAL A 190 -4.54 -22.12 -5.31
C VAL A 190 -3.66 -21.52 -6.41
N HIS A 191 -3.15 -22.35 -7.31
CA HIS A 191 -2.37 -21.91 -8.46
C HIS A 191 -3.19 -20.99 -9.35
N GLU A 192 -4.45 -21.32 -9.61
CA GLU A 192 -5.36 -20.48 -10.38
C GLU A 192 -5.69 -19.15 -9.68
N ILE A 193 -5.78 -19.12 -8.34
CA ILE A 193 -5.89 -17.86 -7.58
C ILE A 193 -4.64 -17.01 -7.76
N ALA A 194 -3.45 -17.60 -7.62
CA ALA A 194 -2.18 -16.89 -7.78
C ALA A 194 -2.05 -16.27 -9.18
N LYS A 195 -2.37 -17.04 -10.22
CA LYS A 195 -2.35 -16.60 -11.62
C LYS A 195 -3.30 -15.43 -11.88
N ARG A 196 -4.54 -15.50 -11.38
CA ARG A 196 -5.50 -14.40 -11.50
C ARG A 196 -5.04 -13.15 -10.75
N GLY A 197 -4.47 -13.31 -9.55
CA GLY A 197 -3.90 -12.19 -8.79
C GLY A 197 -2.75 -11.50 -9.51
N ARG A 198 -1.82 -12.30 -10.08
CA ARG A 198 -0.74 -11.78 -10.94
C ARG A 198 -1.29 -11.04 -12.15
N GLN A 199 -2.19 -11.67 -12.89
CA GLN A 199 -2.76 -11.10 -14.12
C GLN A 199 -3.45 -9.77 -13.84
N PHE A 200 -4.22 -9.68 -12.76
CA PHE A 200 -4.88 -8.44 -12.35
C PHE A 200 -3.87 -7.30 -12.15
N ILE A 201 -2.79 -7.53 -11.40
CA ILE A 201 -1.77 -6.51 -11.16
C ILE A 201 -1.02 -6.16 -12.45
N TRP A 202 -0.72 -7.16 -13.29
CA TRP A 202 -0.02 -6.98 -14.55
C TRP A 202 -0.82 -6.11 -15.55
N ASP A 203 -2.14 -6.32 -15.62
CA ASP A 203 -3.00 -5.67 -16.62
C ASP A 203 -3.66 -4.37 -16.13
N HIS A 204 -3.83 -4.21 -14.81
CA HIS A 204 -4.66 -3.15 -14.23
C HIS A 204 -3.96 -2.29 -13.17
N LEU A 205 -2.66 -2.49 -12.94
CA LEU A 205 -1.85 -1.65 -12.06
C LEU A 205 -0.55 -1.19 -12.73
N ARG A 206 -0.64 -0.82 -14.01
CA ARG A 206 0.49 -0.27 -14.78
C ARG A 206 0.67 1.21 -14.49
N MET A 207 1.81 1.76 -14.89
CA MET A 207 2.08 3.19 -14.77
C MET A 207 1.01 4.05 -15.46
N GLU A 208 0.52 3.60 -16.62
CA GLU A 208 -0.57 4.28 -17.33
C GLU A 208 -1.90 4.27 -16.57
N ASP A 209 -2.22 3.16 -15.89
CA ASP A 209 -3.45 3.03 -15.09
C ASP A 209 -3.40 3.99 -13.88
N VAL A 210 -2.19 4.17 -13.34
CA VAL A 210 -1.92 5.09 -12.23
C VAL A 210 -2.07 6.55 -12.66
N THR A 211 -1.45 6.93 -13.77
CA THR A 211 -1.60 8.27 -14.36
C THR A 211 -3.06 8.54 -14.73
N CYS A 212 -3.76 7.55 -15.29
CA CYS A 212 -5.20 7.63 -15.60
C CYS A 212 -6.07 7.83 -14.36
N TYR A 213 -5.76 7.11 -13.27
CA TYR A 213 -6.45 7.27 -12.00
C TYR A 213 -6.28 8.69 -11.45
N TRP A 214 -5.06 9.23 -11.46
CA TRP A 214 -4.77 10.62 -11.08
C TRP A 214 -5.56 11.63 -11.90
N GLU A 215 -5.54 11.51 -13.23
CA GLU A 215 -6.29 12.39 -14.13
C GLU A 215 -7.79 12.37 -13.80
N THR A 216 -8.36 11.16 -13.66
CA THR A 216 -9.78 10.96 -13.38
C THR A 216 -10.18 11.49 -12.01
N LEU A 217 -9.38 11.22 -10.99
CA LEU A 217 -9.61 11.67 -9.61
C LEU A 217 -9.64 13.20 -9.56
N LEU A 218 -8.63 13.86 -10.12
CA LEU A 218 -8.50 15.32 -10.07
C LEU A 218 -9.61 16.00 -10.88
N LYS A 219 -9.96 15.47 -12.06
CA LYS A 219 -11.12 15.98 -12.84
C LYS A 219 -12.43 15.86 -12.09
N LYS A 220 -12.67 14.73 -11.40
CA LYS A 220 -13.88 14.54 -10.59
C LYS A 220 -13.89 15.46 -9.37
N TYR A 221 -12.77 15.56 -8.66
CA TYR A 221 -12.63 16.41 -7.49
C TYR A 221 -12.86 17.90 -7.83
N ALA A 222 -12.31 18.39 -8.94
CA ALA A 222 -12.48 19.78 -9.35
C ALA A 222 -13.95 20.20 -9.50
N LYS A 223 -14.84 19.28 -9.91
CA LYS A 223 -16.28 19.53 -10.02
C LYS A 223 -16.98 19.74 -8.68
N LEU A 224 -16.35 19.34 -7.57
CA LEU A 224 -16.87 19.50 -6.22
C LEU A 224 -16.56 20.89 -5.63
N LEU A 225 -15.63 21.65 -6.24
CA LEU A 225 -15.27 22.98 -5.78
C LEU A 225 -16.42 23.97 -6.03
N LYS A 226 -16.89 24.61 -4.95
CA LYS A 226 -17.97 25.61 -4.99
C LYS A 226 -17.45 27.05 -5.11
N PHE A 227 -16.18 27.24 -5.43
CA PHE A 227 -15.52 28.54 -5.49
C PHE A 227 -14.50 28.60 -6.62
N LYS A 228 -14.20 29.82 -7.08
CA LYS A 228 -13.13 30.06 -8.06
C LYS A 228 -11.79 30.16 -7.34
N THR A 229 -10.83 29.36 -7.76
CA THR A 229 -9.48 29.34 -7.19
C THR A 229 -8.72 30.64 -7.52
N LYS A 230 -7.83 31.04 -6.60
CA LYS A 230 -6.93 32.19 -6.79
C LYS A 230 -5.53 31.76 -6.37
N LYS A 231 -4.54 32.00 -7.24
CA LYS A 231 -3.14 31.68 -6.95
C LYS A 231 -2.67 32.40 -5.69
N ASN A 232 -2.14 31.66 -4.73
CA ASN A 232 -1.47 32.23 -3.58
C ASN A 232 -0.07 32.73 -3.99
N LYS A 233 0.22 34.02 -3.78
CA LYS A 233 1.49 34.64 -4.16
C LYS A 233 2.70 34.09 -3.39
N THR A 234 2.48 33.46 -2.24
CA THR A 234 3.56 32.88 -1.43
C THR A 234 3.99 31.49 -1.91
N TYR A 235 3.21 30.84 -2.77
CA TYR A 235 3.48 29.49 -3.21
C TYR A 235 4.47 29.48 -4.38
N LYS A 236 5.45 28.58 -4.29
CA LYS A 236 6.39 28.31 -5.37
C LYS A 236 5.72 27.48 -6.45
N GLN A 237 6.06 27.76 -7.71
CA GLN A 237 5.64 26.94 -8.83
C GLN A 237 6.52 25.70 -8.91
N ILE A 238 5.89 24.53 -8.93
CA ILE A 238 6.55 23.26 -9.27
C ILE A 238 6.62 23.17 -10.80
N LYS A 239 7.76 22.69 -11.33
CA LYS A 239 8.03 22.57 -12.76
C LYS A 239 8.27 21.12 -13.14
#